data_AF-A0A2V2US33-F1
#
_entry.id   AF-A0A2V2US33-F1
#
_cell.length_a   1.000
_cell.length_b   1.000
_cell.length_c   1.000
_cell.angle_alpha   90.00
_cell.angle_beta   90.00
_cell.angle_gamma   90.00
#
_symmetry.space_group_name_H-M   'P 1'
#
loop_
_entity.id
_entity.type
_entity.pdbx_description
1 polymer ?
#
loop_
_entity_poly.entity_id
_entity_poly.type
_entity_poly.pdbx_seq_one_letter_code
_entity_poly.pdbx_strand_id
1 'polypeptide(L)'
;MKVREGEPEQSWTYNEDGNTLEKDDGVQQSGEAPPVLMVLTSDKKWPYTWAGSEHIRDCCVNCEVERVWQIVLDDLTKWFSPHGVTDFSPEKRVLIGTPGIGKSMNAGSYLLYQLLHYDAEKLPMVAYVIKNSVYLFDNTKKTVSDFGGEDAFVDLLKDFTLRGVKGYIIYDVAEQGRGPHPGLPFTEWGMIVVTSPNVNNFKGWMSQNGAMGIVMNCPDESDVRALCVWMKRNEQGDKMDTASR
;
A
#
# COMPACT_ATOMS: atom_id res chain seq x y z
N MET A 1 26.41 4.79 3.31
CA MET A 1 25.03 5.14 3.70
C MET A 1 24.97 5.26 5.20
N LYS A 2 24.28 6.27 5.72
CA LYS A 2 24.06 6.49 7.16
C LYS A 2 22.59 6.19 7.45
N VAL A 3 22.32 5.38 8.48
CA VAL A 3 20.97 5.09 8.95
C VAL A 3 20.65 6.06 10.09
N ARG A 4 19.43 6.61 10.10
CA ARG A 4 18.90 7.48 11.14
C ARG A 4 17.53 6.97 11.56
N GLU A 5 17.19 7.17 12.82
CA GLU A 5 15.88 6.88 13.37
C GLU A 5 15.04 8.16 13.37
N GLY A 6 13.72 8.02 13.16
CA GLY A 6 12.78 9.13 13.04
C GLY A 6 12.27 9.32 11.61
N GLU A 7 11.34 10.27 11.45
CA GLU A 7 10.83 10.68 10.14
C GLU A 7 11.91 11.49 9.40
N PRO A 8 12.08 11.28 8.08
CA PRO A 8 13.03 12.04 7.30
C PRO A 8 12.61 13.51 7.18
N GLU A 9 13.58 14.43 7.21
CA GLU A 9 13.32 15.86 7.05
C GLU A 9 12.82 16.23 5.65
N GLN A 10 13.18 15.43 4.64
CA GLN A 10 12.74 15.59 3.25
C GLN A 10 12.19 14.27 2.71
N SER A 11 11.05 14.32 2.01
CA SER A 11 10.51 13.22 1.22
C SER A 11 11.07 13.23 -0.21
N TRP A 12 10.87 12.15 -0.96
CA TRP A 12 11.13 12.16 -2.40
C TRP A 12 10.25 13.19 -3.12
N THR A 13 10.78 13.77 -4.18
CA THR A 13 10.09 14.70 -5.06
C THR A 13 9.69 14.02 -6.36
N TYR A 14 8.52 14.38 -6.88
CA TYR A 14 7.96 13.80 -8.10
C TYR A 14 7.50 14.89 -9.05
N ASN A 15 7.71 14.66 -10.34
CA ASN A 15 7.15 15.48 -11.41
C ASN A 15 5.82 14.85 -11.87
N GLU A 16 4.83 15.70 -12.15
CA GLU A 16 3.58 15.27 -12.79
C GLU A 16 3.83 15.00 -14.29
N ASP A 17 3.51 13.79 -14.74
CA ASP A 17 3.40 13.44 -16.16
C ASP A 17 2.01 12.88 -16.45
N GLY A 18 1.09 13.75 -16.85
CA GLY A 18 -0.31 13.40 -17.09
C GLY A 18 -1.02 12.87 -15.85
N ASN A 19 -1.43 11.59 -15.86
CA ASN A 19 -2.07 10.90 -14.73
C ASN A 19 -1.08 10.02 -13.94
N THR A 20 0.22 10.22 -14.16
CA THR A 20 1.31 9.48 -13.52
C THR A 20 2.30 10.42 -12.87
N LEU A 21 3.05 9.89 -11.90
CA LEU A 21 4.15 10.58 -11.25
C LEU A 21 5.47 9.92 -11.69
N GLU A 22 6.48 10.74 -11.97
CA GLU A 22 7.86 10.32 -12.22
C GLU A 22 8.78 10.92 -11.16
N LYS A 23 9.84 10.21 -10.79
CA LYS A 23 10.81 10.71 -9.81
C LYS A 23 11.53 11.94 -10.36
N ASP A 24 11.59 13.01 -9.59
CA ASP A 24 12.33 14.21 -9.98
C ASP A 24 13.81 14.09 -9.60
N ASP A 25 14.62 13.62 -10.55
CA ASP A 25 16.07 13.48 -10.41
C ASP A 25 16.86 14.72 -10.90
N GLY A 26 16.17 15.75 -11.38
CA GLY A 26 16.78 16.90 -12.09
C GLY A 26 17.04 18.14 -11.23
N VAL A 27 16.43 18.25 -10.05
CA VAL A 27 16.52 19.46 -9.23
C VAL A 27 17.70 19.38 -8.25
N GLN A 28 18.55 20.40 -8.30
CA GLN A 28 19.60 20.64 -7.32
C GLN A 28 18.94 20.99 -5.97
N GLN A 29 18.64 19.98 -5.16
CA GLN A 29 17.93 20.17 -3.90
C GLN A 29 18.80 20.96 -2.91
N SER A 30 18.38 22.18 -2.55
CA SER A 30 18.98 22.92 -1.45
C SER A 30 18.39 22.41 -0.13
N GLY A 31 19.00 21.39 0.46
CA GLY A 31 18.54 20.74 1.69
C GLY A 31 19.28 19.43 1.99
N GLU A 32 18.92 18.77 3.09
CA GLU A 32 19.41 17.41 3.38
C GLU A 32 18.79 16.41 2.40
N ALA A 33 19.62 15.66 1.67
CA ALA A 33 19.18 14.77 0.60
C ALA A 33 18.08 13.80 1.08
N PRO A 34 17.11 13.45 0.19
CA PRO A 34 15.99 12.61 0.56
C PRO A 34 16.51 11.20 0.87
N PRO A 35 15.78 10.43 1.69
CA PRO A 35 16.20 9.08 2.03
C PRO A 35 16.31 8.22 0.77
N VAL A 36 17.28 7.31 0.73
CA VAL A 36 17.31 6.27 -0.31
C VAL A 36 16.29 5.17 0.03
N LEU A 37 16.15 4.85 1.32
CA LEU A 37 15.25 3.85 1.83
C LEU A 37 14.73 4.27 3.21
N MET A 38 13.42 4.19 3.41
CA MET A 38 12.79 4.23 4.72
C MET A 38 12.42 2.80 5.15
N VAL A 39 12.40 2.55 6.45
CA VAL A 39 11.96 1.27 7.00
C VAL A 39 10.94 1.53 8.08
N LEU A 40 9.73 0.98 7.91
CA LEU A 40 8.70 0.96 8.94
C LEU A 40 8.77 -0.35 9.69
N THR A 41 9.03 -0.29 11.00
CA THR A 41 9.06 -1.47 11.87
C THR A 41 7.78 -1.55 12.69
N SER A 42 7.14 -2.72 12.69
CA SER A 42 5.91 -2.98 13.45
C SER A 42 6.10 -4.17 14.40
N ASP A 43 5.85 -3.95 15.69
CA ASP A 43 5.80 -5.02 16.70
C ASP A 43 4.67 -6.01 16.43
N LYS A 44 3.59 -5.53 15.79
CA LYS A 44 2.43 -6.33 15.42
C LYS A 44 2.61 -7.05 14.07
N LYS A 45 3.79 -6.93 13.44
CA LYS A 45 4.10 -7.46 12.11
C LYS A 45 3.24 -6.78 11.02
N TRP A 46 3.36 -7.28 9.79
CA TRP A 46 2.65 -6.80 8.61
C TRP A 46 1.64 -7.83 8.07
N PRO A 47 0.62 -7.41 7.29
CA PRO A 47 -0.41 -8.31 6.74
C PRO A 47 0.14 -9.55 6.04
N TYR A 48 1.25 -9.40 5.32
CA TYR A 48 1.92 -10.51 4.65
C TYR A 48 2.32 -11.62 5.62
N THR A 49 2.78 -11.27 6.83
CA THR A 49 3.11 -12.23 7.89
C THR A 49 1.85 -12.83 8.53
N TRP A 50 0.77 -12.06 8.69
CA TRP A 50 -0.49 -12.59 9.22
C TRP A 50 -1.09 -13.66 8.30
N ALA A 51 -0.86 -13.54 6.99
CA ALA A 51 -1.25 -14.52 5.99
C ALA A 51 -0.38 -15.80 5.97
N GLY A 52 0.37 -16.11 7.04
CA GLY A 52 1.13 -17.35 7.19
C GLY A 52 2.53 -17.37 6.56
N SER A 53 3.11 -16.20 6.27
CA SER A 53 4.49 -16.08 5.74
C SER A 53 5.51 -15.77 6.85
N GLU A 54 6.80 -15.69 6.49
CA GLU A 54 7.91 -15.40 7.42
C GLU A 54 7.64 -14.17 8.30
N HIS A 55 8.22 -14.19 9.50
CA HIS A 55 8.05 -13.15 10.52
C HIS A 55 8.85 -11.89 10.18
N ILE A 56 8.31 -11.10 9.25
CA ILE A 56 8.90 -9.85 8.79
C ILE A 56 8.28 -8.70 9.57
N ARG A 57 9.11 -7.98 10.32
CA ARG A 57 8.70 -6.79 11.10
C ARG A 57 8.94 -5.49 10.34
N ASP A 58 9.82 -5.53 9.34
CA ASP A 58 10.27 -4.36 8.59
C ASP A 58 9.59 -4.28 7.22
N CYS A 59 8.97 -3.14 6.93
CA CYS A 59 8.46 -2.77 5.62
C CYS A 59 9.41 -1.75 4.99
N CYS A 60 10.05 -2.12 3.90
CA CYS A 60 11.05 -1.29 3.22
C CYS A 60 10.38 -0.40 2.16
N VAL A 61 10.53 0.91 2.29
CA VAL A 61 9.89 1.92 1.43
C VAL A 61 10.97 2.67 0.68
N ASN A 62 11.02 2.49 -0.64
CA ASN A 62 11.84 3.29 -1.54
C ASN A 62 10.98 4.33 -2.27
N CYS A 63 11.60 5.10 -3.17
CA CYS A 63 10.91 6.10 -3.96
C CYS A 63 9.72 5.54 -4.76
N GLU A 64 9.80 4.31 -5.27
CA GLU A 64 8.73 3.69 -6.04
C GLU A 64 7.53 3.30 -5.17
N VAL A 65 7.77 2.79 -3.97
CA VAL A 65 6.71 2.50 -3.00
C VAL A 65 6.02 3.80 -2.54
N GLU A 66 6.80 4.84 -2.27
CA GLU A 66 6.26 6.16 -1.93
C GLU A 66 5.45 6.75 -3.09
N ARG A 67 5.91 6.61 -4.33
CA ARG A 67 5.23 7.09 -5.52
C ARG A 67 3.84 6.47 -5.70
N VAL A 68 3.72 5.17 -5.38
CA VAL A 68 2.41 4.48 -5.37
C VAL A 68 1.48 5.11 -4.33
N TRP A 69 1.98 5.43 -3.14
CA TRP A 69 1.19 6.13 -2.13
C TRP A 69 0.77 7.52 -2.58
N GLN A 70 1.67 8.32 -3.17
CA GLN A 70 1.33 9.66 -3.68
C GLN A 70 0.19 9.61 -4.71
N ILE A 71 0.20 8.65 -5.64
CA ILE A 71 -0.90 8.46 -6.60
C ILE A 71 -2.23 8.13 -5.87
N VAL A 72 -2.19 7.26 -4.86
CA VAL A 72 -3.39 6.94 -4.07
C VAL A 72 -3.86 8.15 -3.26
N LEU A 73 -2.94 8.93 -2.72
CA LEU A 73 -3.24 10.15 -1.98
C LEU A 73 -3.90 11.22 -2.87
N ASP A 74 -3.44 11.35 -4.12
CA ASP A 74 -4.05 12.23 -5.11
C ASP A 74 -5.49 11.80 -5.42
N ASP A 75 -5.72 10.50 -5.58
CA ASP A 75 -7.06 9.94 -5.79
C ASP A 75 -7.99 10.24 -4.61
N LEU A 76 -7.51 10.03 -3.39
CA LEU A 76 -8.26 10.35 -2.17
C LEU A 76 -8.55 11.85 -2.07
N THR A 77 -7.56 12.69 -2.41
CA THR A 77 -7.70 14.15 -2.37
C THR A 77 -8.74 14.64 -3.37
N LYS A 78 -8.72 14.11 -4.60
CA LYS A 78 -9.75 14.39 -5.61
C LYS A 78 -11.12 13.89 -5.15
N TRP A 79 -11.19 12.69 -4.59
CA TRP A 79 -12.44 12.09 -4.13
C TRP A 79 -13.10 12.88 -3.00
N PHE A 80 -12.32 13.35 -2.03
CA PHE A 80 -12.83 14.12 -0.88
C PHE A 80 -12.80 15.64 -1.08
N SER A 81 -12.54 16.11 -2.29
CA SER A 81 -12.51 17.54 -2.58
C SER A 81 -13.93 18.15 -2.54
N PRO A 82 -14.12 19.31 -1.89
CA PRO A 82 -15.43 19.97 -1.78
C PRO A 82 -15.88 20.65 -3.08
N HIS A 83 -15.04 20.68 -4.13
CA HIS A 83 -15.30 21.38 -5.38
C HIS A 83 -16.24 20.58 -6.30
N GLY A 84 -17.53 20.59 -5.96
CA GLY A 84 -18.61 20.92 -6.89
C GLY A 84 -18.96 20.00 -8.08
N VAL A 85 -18.35 18.82 -8.25
CA VAL A 85 -18.88 17.82 -9.18
C VAL A 85 -19.40 16.65 -8.37
N THR A 86 -20.71 16.51 -8.34
CA THR A 86 -21.48 15.56 -7.54
C THR A 86 -21.29 14.08 -7.92
N ASP A 87 -20.21 13.72 -8.61
CA ASP A 87 -20.06 12.41 -9.27
C ASP A 87 -18.61 11.87 -9.33
N PHE A 88 -17.70 12.32 -8.46
CA PHE A 88 -16.39 11.66 -8.36
C PHE A 88 -16.55 10.30 -7.66
N SER A 89 -16.71 9.25 -8.47
CA SER A 89 -16.47 7.88 -8.02
C SER A 89 -14.99 7.74 -7.63
N PRO A 90 -14.69 7.02 -6.54
CA PRO A 90 -13.31 6.75 -6.18
C PRO A 90 -12.59 6.00 -7.31
N GLU A 91 -11.34 6.39 -7.56
CA GLU A 91 -10.52 5.76 -8.58
C GLU A 91 -10.15 4.32 -8.19
N LYS A 92 -10.09 3.45 -9.20
CA LYS A 92 -9.69 2.05 -9.05
C LYS A 92 -8.30 1.90 -9.62
N ARG A 93 -7.37 1.40 -8.82
CA ARG A 93 -5.98 1.25 -9.21
C ARG A 93 -5.58 -0.22 -9.33
N VAL A 94 -4.65 -0.51 -10.22
CA VAL A 94 -4.01 -1.82 -10.31
C VAL A 94 -2.50 -1.65 -10.27
N LEU A 95 -1.86 -2.16 -9.22
CA LEU A 95 -0.41 -2.07 -9.04
C LEU A 95 0.29 -3.20 -9.80
N ILE A 96 0.91 -2.85 -10.92
CA ILE A 96 1.62 -3.74 -11.83
C ILE A 96 3.12 -3.61 -11.59
N GLY A 97 3.86 -4.70 -11.73
CA GLY A 97 5.32 -4.64 -11.73
C GLY A 97 5.91 -6.04 -11.78
N THR A 98 7.22 -6.13 -11.95
CA THR A 98 7.95 -7.40 -12.04
C THR A 98 7.63 -8.31 -10.84
N PRO A 99 7.47 -9.64 -11.04
CA PRO A 99 7.36 -10.59 -9.94
C PRO A 99 8.49 -10.44 -8.91
N GLY A 100 8.18 -10.55 -7.63
CA GLY A 100 9.19 -10.58 -6.55
C GLY A 100 9.74 -9.23 -6.09
N ILE A 101 9.38 -8.11 -6.71
CA ILE A 101 9.90 -6.77 -6.35
C ILE A 101 9.31 -6.17 -5.04
N GLY A 102 8.52 -6.94 -4.29
CA GLY A 102 7.96 -6.48 -3.02
C GLY A 102 6.64 -5.69 -3.11
N LYS A 103 5.85 -5.81 -4.19
CA LYS A 103 4.53 -5.14 -4.30
C LYS A 103 3.62 -5.39 -3.09
N SER A 104 3.41 -6.65 -2.74
CA SER A 104 2.58 -7.05 -1.60
C SER A 104 3.25 -6.68 -0.27
N MET A 105 4.48 -7.17 -0.06
CA MET A 105 5.21 -7.02 1.20
C MET A 105 5.53 -5.57 1.56
N ASN A 106 5.91 -4.74 0.59
CA ASN A 106 6.31 -3.35 0.81
C ASN A 106 5.17 -2.39 0.46
N ALA A 107 4.74 -2.33 -0.80
CA ALA A 107 3.75 -1.34 -1.21
C ALA A 107 2.38 -1.58 -0.56
N GLY A 108 1.89 -2.82 -0.51
CA GLY A 108 0.65 -3.17 0.18
C GLY A 108 0.69 -2.80 1.67
N SER A 109 1.76 -3.20 2.38
CA SER A 109 1.98 -2.84 3.79
C SER A 109 2.07 -1.33 4.02
N TYR A 110 2.79 -0.61 3.16
CA TYR A 110 2.93 0.84 3.27
C TYR A 110 1.62 1.58 3.01
N LEU A 111 0.86 1.15 1.99
CA LEU A 111 -0.48 1.65 1.72
C LEU A 111 -1.40 1.43 2.92
N LEU A 112 -1.36 0.25 3.54
CA LEU A 112 -2.14 0.01 4.76
C LEU A 112 -1.73 0.99 5.85
N TYR A 113 -0.43 1.12 6.14
CA TYR A 113 0.05 2.06 7.15
C TYR A 113 -0.48 3.47 6.89
N GLN A 114 -0.32 3.98 5.67
CA GLN A 114 -0.74 5.32 5.31
C GLN A 114 -2.27 5.51 5.40
N LEU A 115 -3.05 4.55 4.91
CA LEU A 115 -4.52 4.61 4.99
C LEU A 115 -5.05 4.55 6.43
N LEU A 116 -4.36 3.86 7.34
CA LEU A 116 -4.71 3.83 8.77
C LEU A 116 -4.38 5.14 9.52
N HIS A 117 -3.47 5.94 8.96
CA HIS A 117 -3.07 7.26 9.45
C HIS A 117 -3.75 8.41 8.68
N TYR A 118 -4.59 8.10 7.70
CA TYR A 118 -5.42 9.08 7.02
C TYR A 118 -6.52 9.63 7.95
N ASP A 119 -7.14 10.74 7.53
CA ASP A 119 -8.26 11.35 8.22
C ASP A 119 -9.42 10.36 8.40
N ALA A 120 -9.67 9.97 9.65
CA ALA A 120 -10.68 8.98 10.01
C ALA A 120 -12.12 9.48 9.82
N GLU A 121 -12.36 10.79 9.71
CA GLU A 121 -13.68 11.33 9.40
C GLU A 121 -14.01 11.14 7.91
N LYS A 122 -13.01 11.25 7.04
CA LYS A 122 -13.14 11.03 5.59
C LYS A 122 -13.09 9.55 5.22
N LEU A 123 -12.17 8.82 5.87
CA LEU A 123 -11.90 7.41 5.58
C LEU A 123 -11.98 6.56 6.85
N PRO A 124 -13.21 6.29 7.36
CA PRO A 124 -13.40 5.55 8.60
C PRO A 124 -13.05 4.06 8.49
N MET A 125 -13.04 3.49 7.29
CA MET A 125 -12.84 2.05 7.07
C MET A 125 -11.73 1.76 6.07
N VAL A 126 -10.85 0.81 6.41
CA VAL A 126 -9.81 0.29 5.49
C VAL A 126 -9.88 -1.22 5.52
N ALA A 127 -9.96 -1.86 4.36
CA ALA A 127 -9.95 -3.30 4.24
C ALA A 127 -8.66 -3.78 3.56
N TYR A 128 -8.10 -4.87 4.06
CA TYR A 128 -6.97 -5.57 3.44
C TYR A 128 -7.37 -7.02 3.19
N VAL A 129 -7.48 -7.38 1.92
CA VAL A 129 -7.67 -8.75 1.47
C VAL A 129 -6.32 -9.30 1.06
N ILE A 130 -5.88 -10.37 1.71
CA ILE A 130 -4.60 -11.01 1.41
C ILE A 130 -4.71 -12.53 1.42
N LYS A 131 -4.30 -13.16 0.31
CA LYS A 131 -4.52 -14.60 0.09
C LYS A 131 -6.02 -14.92 0.29
N ASN A 132 -6.37 -15.63 1.37
CA ASN A 132 -7.73 -16.00 1.73
C ASN A 132 -8.23 -15.28 3.00
N SER A 133 -7.45 -14.35 3.55
CA SER A 133 -7.77 -13.62 4.76
C SER A 133 -8.29 -12.22 4.43
N VAL A 134 -9.25 -11.75 5.22
CA VAL A 134 -9.84 -10.42 5.05
C VAL A 134 -9.83 -9.70 6.40
N TYR A 135 -9.15 -8.57 6.44
CA TYR A 135 -9.06 -7.72 7.62
C TYR A 135 -9.77 -6.41 7.35
N LEU A 136 -10.68 -6.01 8.25
CA LEU A 136 -11.33 -4.71 8.22
C LEU A 136 -10.87 -3.90 9.43
N PHE A 137 -10.32 -2.72 9.15
CA PHE A 137 -9.86 -1.76 10.12
C PHE A 137 -10.87 -0.62 10.24
N ASP A 138 -11.27 -0.34 11.48
CA ASP A 138 -12.06 0.83 11.84
C ASP A 138 -11.10 1.92 12.33
N ASN A 139 -10.85 2.91 11.48
CA ASN A 139 -9.93 4.02 11.76
C ASN A 139 -10.44 4.94 12.88
N THR A 140 -11.75 4.95 13.13
CA THR A 140 -12.39 5.77 14.17
C THR A 140 -12.20 5.14 15.55
N LYS A 141 -12.35 3.82 15.63
CA LYS A 141 -12.22 3.06 16.88
C LYS A 141 -10.83 2.47 17.10
N LYS A 142 -9.97 2.51 16.08
CA LYS A 142 -8.65 1.88 16.05
C LYS A 142 -8.72 0.37 16.35
N THR A 143 -9.70 -0.30 15.76
CA THR A 143 -9.92 -1.75 15.90
C THR A 143 -9.75 -2.47 14.58
N VAL A 144 -9.44 -3.77 14.64
CA VAL A 144 -9.37 -4.66 13.47
C VAL A 144 -10.30 -5.86 13.69
N SER A 145 -10.98 -6.29 12.63
CA SER A 145 -11.79 -7.51 12.58
C SER A 145 -11.27 -8.42 11.47
N ASP A 146 -11.08 -9.69 11.79
CA ASP A 146 -10.74 -10.74 10.84
C ASP A 146 -12.02 -11.49 10.43
N PHE A 147 -12.31 -11.51 9.13
CA PHE A 147 -13.50 -12.14 8.57
C PHE A 147 -13.24 -13.56 8.07
N GLY A 148 -11.98 -14.01 8.00
CA GLY A 148 -11.58 -15.33 7.50
C GLY A 148 -11.91 -15.63 6.03
N GLY A 149 -12.80 -14.86 5.39
CA GLY A 149 -13.23 -15.04 4.00
C GLY A 149 -14.04 -13.86 3.46
N GLU A 150 -14.16 -13.79 2.13
CA GLU A 150 -14.71 -12.63 1.43
C GLU A 150 -16.24 -12.54 1.43
N ASP A 151 -16.98 -13.65 1.47
CA ASP A 151 -18.44 -13.61 1.34
C ASP A 151 -19.09 -12.84 2.50
N ALA A 152 -18.70 -13.15 3.74
CA ALA A 152 -19.18 -12.44 4.93
C ALA A 152 -18.76 -10.95 4.92
N PHE A 153 -17.57 -10.66 4.39
CA PHE A 153 -17.06 -9.31 4.27
C PHE A 153 -17.87 -8.49 3.24
N VAL A 154 -18.19 -9.08 2.09
CA VAL A 154 -18.98 -8.44 1.04
C VAL A 154 -20.37 -8.07 1.53
N ASP A 155 -21.04 -8.95 2.27
CA ASP A 155 -22.36 -8.66 2.82
C ASP A 155 -22.33 -7.52 3.86
N LEU A 156 -21.31 -7.48 4.71
CA LEU A 156 -21.11 -6.37 5.64
C LEU A 156 -20.81 -5.05 4.91
N LEU A 157 -19.97 -5.09 3.87
CA LEU A 157 -19.64 -3.90 3.07
C LEU A 157 -20.88 -3.30 2.39
N LYS A 158 -21.82 -4.13 1.92
CA LYS A 158 -23.09 -3.64 1.38
C LYS A 158 -23.85 -2.80 2.40
N ASP A 159 -23.95 -3.27 3.63
CA ASP A 159 -24.63 -2.55 4.71
C ASP A 159 -23.90 -1.25 5.11
N PHE A 160 -22.57 -1.26 5.13
CA PHE A 160 -21.80 -0.02 5.32
C PHE A 160 -22.00 0.97 4.18
N THR A 161 -21.99 0.49 2.94
CA THR A 161 -22.17 1.31 1.74
C THR A 161 -23.58 1.92 1.69
N LEU A 162 -24.60 1.15 2.04
CA LEU A 162 -25.99 1.64 2.17
C LEU A 162 -26.13 2.74 3.22
N ARG A 163 -25.32 2.68 4.28
CA ARG A 163 -25.25 3.71 5.33
C ARG A 163 -24.34 4.89 4.96
N GLY A 164 -23.78 4.91 3.75
CA GLY A 164 -22.91 5.98 3.25
C GLY A 164 -21.49 5.96 3.83
N VAL A 165 -21.09 4.87 4.49
CA VAL A 165 -19.74 4.75 5.04
C VAL A 165 -18.73 4.63 3.90
N LYS A 166 -17.71 5.48 3.96
CA LYS A 166 -16.61 5.49 3.01
C LYS A 166 -15.49 4.58 3.50
N GLY A 167 -14.77 3.98 2.56
CA GLY A 167 -13.56 3.27 2.90
C GLY A 167 -12.73 2.92 1.68
N TYR A 168 -11.61 2.25 1.97
CA TYR A 168 -10.62 1.87 0.96
C TYR A 168 -10.27 0.38 1.06
N ILE A 169 -10.10 -0.29 -0.07
CA ILE A 169 -9.82 -1.72 -0.15
C ILE A 169 -8.46 -1.94 -0.82
N ILE A 170 -7.53 -2.56 -0.09
CA ILE A 170 -6.31 -3.14 -0.64
C ILE A 170 -6.60 -4.61 -0.95
N TYR A 171 -6.60 -4.97 -2.23
CA TYR A 171 -6.87 -6.33 -2.69
C TYR A 171 -5.59 -6.99 -3.21
N ASP A 172 -4.95 -7.78 -2.35
CA ASP A 172 -3.62 -8.36 -2.54
C ASP A 172 -3.71 -9.89 -2.64
N VAL A 173 -4.13 -10.37 -3.80
CA VAL A 173 -4.33 -11.80 -4.02
C VAL A 173 -3.16 -12.39 -4.78
N ALA A 174 -2.44 -13.27 -4.07
CA ALA A 174 -1.31 -14.03 -4.59
C ALA A 174 -1.73 -15.20 -5.51
N GLU A 175 -2.96 -15.71 -5.39
CA GLU A 175 -3.43 -16.86 -6.16
C GLU A 175 -3.76 -16.51 -7.62
N GLN A 176 -3.43 -17.43 -8.54
CA GLN A 176 -3.63 -17.21 -9.97
C GLN A 176 -5.12 -17.23 -10.33
N GLY A 177 -5.54 -16.26 -11.16
CA GLY A 177 -6.85 -16.27 -11.81
C GLY A 177 -8.03 -15.81 -10.94
N ARG A 178 -7.84 -15.50 -9.66
CA ARG A 178 -8.91 -15.01 -8.78
C ARG A 178 -8.89 -13.49 -8.68
N GLY A 179 -9.81 -12.84 -9.41
CA GLY A 179 -10.04 -11.39 -9.30
C GLY A 179 -10.84 -11.02 -8.04
N PRO A 180 -11.01 -9.72 -7.76
CA PRO A 180 -11.91 -9.22 -6.72
C PRO A 180 -13.32 -9.79 -6.81
N HIS A 181 -13.92 -10.12 -5.66
CA HIS A 181 -15.31 -10.60 -5.61
C HIS A 181 -16.26 -9.59 -6.28
N PRO A 182 -17.15 -10.01 -7.21
CA PRO A 182 -17.95 -9.10 -8.02
C PRO A 182 -18.98 -8.29 -7.21
N GLY A 183 -19.27 -8.71 -5.99
CA GLY A 183 -20.15 -7.98 -5.06
C GLY A 183 -19.48 -6.88 -4.25
N LEU A 184 -18.19 -6.62 -4.42
CA LEU A 184 -17.51 -5.50 -3.74
C LEU A 184 -18.05 -4.15 -4.27
N PRO A 185 -18.14 -3.11 -3.41
CA PRO A 185 -18.71 -1.81 -3.74
C PRO A 185 -17.72 -0.95 -4.55
N PHE A 186 -17.45 -1.36 -5.79
CA PHE A 186 -16.42 -0.76 -6.63
C PHE A 186 -16.70 0.72 -6.95
N THR A 187 -17.95 1.19 -6.88
CA THR A 187 -18.34 2.56 -7.22
C THR A 187 -18.37 3.50 -6.02
N GLU A 188 -18.29 2.97 -4.80
CA GLU A 188 -18.48 3.72 -3.55
C GLU A 188 -17.25 3.69 -2.65
N TRP A 189 -16.33 2.74 -2.86
CA TRP A 189 -15.09 2.57 -2.09
C TRP A 189 -13.88 2.70 -2.99
N GLY A 190 -12.83 3.35 -2.49
CA GLY A 190 -11.52 3.33 -3.14
C GLY A 190 -10.95 1.92 -3.14
N MET A 191 -10.23 1.57 -4.21
CA MET A 191 -9.67 0.23 -4.33
C MET A 191 -8.36 0.23 -5.08
N ILE A 192 -7.39 -0.51 -4.56
CA ILE A 192 -6.19 -0.89 -5.28
C ILE A 192 -6.05 -2.41 -5.29
N VAL A 193 -5.85 -2.96 -6.49
CA VAL A 193 -5.50 -4.36 -6.67
C VAL A 193 -3.99 -4.49 -6.77
N VAL A 194 -3.37 -5.22 -5.86
CA VAL A 194 -1.94 -5.53 -5.89
C VAL A 194 -1.75 -6.81 -6.71
N THR A 195 -1.21 -6.70 -7.93
CA THR A 195 -1.19 -7.84 -8.83
C THR A 195 -0.20 -8.91 -8.39
N SER A 196 -0.61 -10.17 -8.47
CA SER A 196 0.30 -11.31 -8.43
C SER A 196 1.32 -11.27 -9.59
N PRO A 197 2.37 -12.11 -9.55
CA PRO A 197 3.37 -12.22 -10.62
C PRO A 197 2.82 -12.35 -12.05
N ASN A 198 1.61 -12.90 -12.23
CA ASN A 198 1.00 -13.06 -13.54
C ASN A 198 0.06 -11.90 -13.86
N VAL A 199 0.61 -10.87 -14.52
CA VAL A 199 -0.10 -9.62 -14.88
C VAL A 199 -1.32 -9.86 -15.78
N ASN A 200 -1.36 -10.96 -16.55
CA ASN A 200 -2.47 -11.23 -17.46
C ASN A 200 -3.81 -11.45 -16.72
N ASN A 201 -3.76 -11.86 -15.45
CA ASN A 201 -4.95 -12.11 -14.65
C ASN A 201 -5.80 -10.85 -14.40
N PHE A 202 -5.18 -9.66 -14.41
CA PHE A 202 -5.85 -8.41 -14.06
C PHE A 202 -6.14 -7.51 -15.26
N LYS A 203 -5.68 -7.86 -16.47
CA LYS A 203 -6.01 -7.11 -17.70
C LYS A 203 -7.51 -7.07 -17.97
N GLY A 204 -8.18 -8.23 -17.85
CA GLY A 204 -9.63 -8.30 -18.01
C GLY A 204 -10.37 -7.49 -16.95
N TRP A 205 -9.93 -7.58 -15.70
CA TRP A 205 -10.52 -6.82 -14.60
C TRP A 205 -10.32 -5.31 -14.76
N MET A 206 -9.12 -4.86 -15.17
CA MET A 206 -8.82 -3.46 -15.47
C MET A 206 -9.80 -2.90 -16.50
N SER A 207 -9.94 -3.60 -17.65
CA SER A 207 -10.84 -3.17 -18.71
C SER A 207 -12.31 -3.15 -18.30
N GLN A 208 -12.76 -4.15 -17.52
CA GLN A 208 -14.14 -4.25 -17.06
C GLN A 208 -14.52 -3.17 -16.05
N ASN A 209 -13.57 -2.73 -15.21
CA ASN A 209 -13.86 -1.83 -14.10
C ASN A 209 -13.41 -0.39 -14.35
N GLY A 210 -12.78 -0.12 -15.50
CA GLY A 210 -12.17 1.18 -15.80
C GLY A 210 -10.97 1.49 -14.90
N ALA A 211 -10.29 0.46 -14.40
CA ALA A 211 -9.21 0.65 -13.44
C ALA A 211 -7.90 1.10 -14.13
N MET A 212 -7.21 2.03 -13.48
CA MET A 212 -5.95 2.59 -13.98
C MET A 212 -4.75 1.83 -13.43
N GLY A 213 -3.83 1.45 -14.31
CA GLY A 213 -2.59 0.78 -13.92
C GLY A 213 -1.59 1.75 -13.28
N ILE A 214 -0.96 1.31 -12.20
CA ILE A 214 0.24 1.92 -11.62
C ILE A 214 1.39 0.95 -11.88
N VAL A 215 2.33 1.34 -12.72
CA VAL A 215 3.55 0.53 -12.95
C VAL A 215 4.55 0.89 -11.86
N MET A 216 4.94 -0.09 -11.04
CA MET A 216 5.99 0.03 -10.03
C MET A 216 7.29 -0.52 -10.59
N ASN A 217 8.33 0.32 -10.65
CA ASN A 217 9.62 -0.07 -11.18
C ASN A 217 10.39 -0.97 -10.22
N CYS A 218 11.37 -1.71 -10.76
CA CYS A 218 12.30 -2.46 -9.93
C CYS A 218 13.18 -1.49 -9.11
N PRO A 219 13.56 -1.87 -7.88
CA PRO A 219 14.53 -1.11 -7.11
C PRO A 219 15.85 -0.92 -7.88
N ASP A 220 16.47 0.25 -7.74
CA ASP A 220 17.76 0.54 -8.35
C ASP A 220 18.95 0.00 -7.52
N GLU A 221 20.19 0.19 -8.01
CA GLU A 221 21.38 -0.27 -7.28
C GLU A 221 21.49 0.35 -5.88
N SER A 222 21.08 1.61 -5.74
CA SER A 222 21.15 2.33 -4.48
C SER A 222 20.12 1.80 -3.48
N ASP A 223 18.92 1.48 -3.93
CA ASP A 223 17.87 0.84 -3.13
C ASP A 223 18.35 -0.51 -2.59
N VAL A 224 18.91 -1.36 -3.47
CA VAL A 224 19.43 -2.68 -3.10
C VAL A 224 20.60 -2.54 -2.12
N ARG A 225 21.50 -1.58 -2.35
CA ARG A 225 22.62 -1.31 -1.44
C ARG A 225 22.12 -0.85 -0.06
N ALA A 226 21.10 0.01 -0.01
CA ALA A 226 20.50 0.48 1.24
C ALA A 226 19.87 -0.68 2.02
N LEU A 227 19.13 -1.55 1.33
CA LEU A 227 18.55 -2.76 1.90
C LEU A 227 19.63 -3.69 2.48
N CYS A 228 20.72 -3.93 1.76
CA CYS A 228 21.83 -4.74 2.27
C CYS A 228 22.50 -4.13 3.51
N VAL A 229 22.64 -2.80 3.56
CA VAL A 229 23.17 -2.10 4.74
C VAL A 229 22.24 -2.29 5.94
N TRP A 230 20.93 -2.18 5.74
CA TRP A 230 19.92 -2.42 6.78
C TRP A 230 19.97 -3.86 7.30
N MET A 231 19.93 -4.85 6.41
CA MET A 231 19.97 -6.27 6.78
C MET A 231 21.22 -6.62 7.62
N LYS A 232 22.40 -6.15 7.20
CA LYS A 232 23.66 -6.38 7.94
C LYS A 232 23.66 -5.76 9.33
N ARG A 233 22.99 -4.61 9.52
CA ARG A 233 22.85 -3.98 10.83
C ARG A 233 22.03 -4.85 11.78
N ASN A 234 20.89 -5.37 11.30
CA ASN A 234 20.00 -6.19 12.12
C ASN A 234 20.67 -7.52 12.51
N GLU A 235 21.42 -8.15 11.60
CA GLU A 235 22.21 -9.35 11.92
C GLU A 235 23.27 -9.13 13.02
N GLN A 236 23.82 -7.91 13.12
CA GLN A 236 24.79 -7.56 14.15
C GLN A 236 24.11 -7.26 15.50
N GLY A 237 22.91 -6.69 15.49
CA GLY A 237 22.09 -6.47 16.69
C GLY A 237 21.64 -7.79 17.34
N ASP A 238 21.11 -8.72 16.53
CA ASP A 238 20.63 -10.01 17.02
C ASP A 238 21.73 -10.89 17.64
N LYS A 239 22.97 -10.75 17.16
CA LYS A 239 24.16 -11.43 17.73
C LYS A 239 24.58 -10.86 19.09
N MET A 240 24.33 -9.58 19.37
CA MET A 240 24.65 -8.98 20.67
C MET A 240 23.59 -9.32 21.73
N ASP A 241 22.31 -9.40 21.34
CA ASP A 241 21.22 -9.76 22.25
C ASP A 241 21.24 -11.24 22.65
N THR A 242 21.77 -12.11 21.78
CA THR A 242 21.95 -13.54 22.08
C THR A 242 23.19 -13.83 22.93
N ALA A 243 24.21 -12.96 22.92
CA ALA A 243 25.39 -13.07 23.76
C ALA A 243 25.19 -12.49 25.18
N SER A 244 24.09 -11.79 25.41
CA SER A 244 23.76 -11.12 26.68
C SER A 244 22.72 -11.87 27.53
N ARG A 245 22.39 -13.12 27.17
CA ARG A 245 21.49 -14.02 27.90
C ARG A 245 22.23 -15.20 28.52
#